data_AF-A0A2Z5FT38-F1
#
_entry.id   AF-A0A2Z5FT38-F1
#
_cell.length_a   1.000
_cell.length_b   1.000
_cell.length_c   1.000
_cell.angle_alpha   90.00
_cell.angle_beta   90.00
_cell.angle_gamma   90.00
#
_symmetry.space_group_name_H-M   'P 1'
#
loop_
_entity.id
_entity.type
_entity.pdbx_description
1 polymer ?
#
loop_
_entity_poly.entity_id
_entity_poly.type
_entity_poly.pdbx_seq_one_letter_code
_entity_poly.pdbx_strand_id
1 'polypeptide(L)'
;MSKSGLFAHFKSIEQLHRELIKHIGSVFRSEVVSPALTVAEGLPRLEATIANWLTWASRPTALGGAPLLAGFFEFDDREGSVRDSLLEEGIRWCTHLRQLVTQAIAMDDFRQDLDAEQFVFELCGIYFSFHVSERFMRDSGSRGFATLAVEELIKRARRR
;
A
#
# COMPACT_ATOMS: atom_id res chain seq x y z
N MET A 1 -28.01 -5.20 12.01
CA MET A 1 -27.71 -5.13 13.46
C MET A 1 -28.34 -3.87 14.04
N SER A 2 -28.91 -3.92 15.25
CA SER A 2 -29.42 -2.72 15.94
C SER A 2 -28.26 -1.85 16.46
N LYS A 3 -28.51 -0.55 16.66
CA LYS A 3 -27.53 0.37 17.28
C LYS A 3 -27.02 -0.18 18.62
N SER A 4 -27.90 -0.79 19.42
CA SER A 4 -27.56 -1.47 20.68
C SER A 4 -26.66 -2.71 20.51
N GLY A 5 -26.84 -3.49 19.43
CA GLY A 5 -25.99 -4.66 19.14
C GLY A 5 -24.58 -4.29 18.67
N LEU A 6 -24.41 -3.17 17.96
CA LEU A 6 -23.09 -2.66 17.57
C LEU A 6 -22.30 -2.15 18.78
N PHE A 7 -22.96 -1.42 19.70
CA PHE A 7 -22.32 -0.90 20.92
C PHE A 7 -21.99 -1.97 21.96
N ALA A 8 -22.59 -3.16 21.86
CA ALA A 8 -22.22 -4.31 22.69
C ALA A 8 -20.83 -4.87 22.33
N HIS A 9 -20.37 -4.68 21.09
CA HIS A 9 -19.05 -5.14 20.62
C HIS A 9 -18.02 -3.99 20.53
N PHE A 10 -18.47 -2.77 20.24
CA PHE A 10 -17.60 -1.59 20.09
C PHE A 10 -18.07 -0.45 20.99
N LYS A 11 -17.20 0.07 21.86
CA LYS A 11 -17.55 1.15 22.80
C LYS A 11 -17.82 2.49 22.09
N SER A 12 -17.33 2.67 20.86
CA SER A 12 -17.59 3.84 20.01
C SER A 12 -17.41 3.54 18.53
N ILE A 13 -17.94 4.40 17.65
CA ILE A 13 -17.67 4.34 16.20
C ILE A 13 -16.18 4.52 15.91
N GLU A 14 -15.47 5.34 16.68
CA GLU A 14 -14.02 5.47 16.54
C GLU A 14 -13.30 4.16 16.86
N GLN A 15 -13.73 3.44 17.91
CA GLN A 15 -13.18 2.13 18.21
C GLN A 15 -13.45 1.15 17.06
N LEU A 16 -14.65 1.18 16.49
CA LEU A 16 -14.97 0.37 15.31
C LEU A 16 -14.06 0.69 14.12
N HIS A 17 -13.82 1.97 13.81
CA HIS A 17 -12.92 2.37 12.73
C HIS A 17 -11.49 1.90 12.97
N ARG A 18 -10.96 2.03 14.18
CA ARG A 18 -9.60 1.54 14.49
C ARG A 18 -9.48 0.03 14.35
N GLU A 19 -10.44 -0.73 14.85
CA GLU A 19 -10.42 -2.19 14.70
C GLU A 19 -10.60 -2.60 13.24
N LEU A 20 -11.39 -1.87 12.45
CA LEU A 20 -11.50 -2.06 11.02
C LEU A 20 -10.16 -1.78 10.30
N ILE A 21 -9.48 -0.68 10.60
CA ILE A 21 -8.16 -0.35 10.04
C ILE A 21 -7.15 -1.46 10.33
N LYS A 22 -7.07 -1.91 11.60
CA LYS A 22 -6.19 -3.03 11.97
C LYS A 22 -6.52 -4.31 11.23
N HIS A 23 -7.80 -4.62 11.08
CA HIS A 23 -8.26 -5.79 10.34
C HIS A 23 -7.86 -5.70 8.86
N ILE A 24 -8.10 -4.56 8.20
CA ILE A 24 -7.67 -4.33 6.82
C ILE A 24 -6.15 -4.47 6.69
N GLY A 25 -5.37 -3.89 7.60
CA GLY A 25 -3.91 -4.01 7.62
C GLY A 25 -3.44 -5.47 7.77
N SER A 26 -4.16 -6.29 8.54
CA SER A 26 -3.89 -7.72 8.66
C SER A 26 -4.14 -8.47 7.35
N VAL A 27 -5.27 -8.21 6.70
CA VAL A 27 -5.57 -8.80 5.39
C VAL A 27 -4.52 -8.33 4.37
N PHE A 28 -4.14 -7.05 4.41
CA PHE A 28 -3.12 -6.44 3.54
C PHE A 28 -1.80 -7.18 3.62
N ARG A 29 -1.29 -7.39 4.82
CA ARG A 29 -0.07 -8.18 5.02
C ARG A 29 -0.22 -9.60 4.47
N SER A 30 -1.37 -10.25 4.69
CA SER A 30 -1.57 -11.64 4.27
C SER A 30 -1.60 -11.84 2.76
N GLU A 31 -2.04 -10.85 1.97
CA GLU A 31 -2.17 -11.00 0.52
C GLU A 31 -1.12 -10.22 -0.27
N VAL A 32 -0.50 -9.19 0.31
CA VAL A 32 0.52 -8.38 -0.38
C VAL A 32 1.92 -8.78 0.03
N VAL A 33 2.17 -8.82 1.35
CA VAL A 33 3.51 -9.00 1.91
C VAL A 33 3.86 -10.47 2.02
N SER A 34 3.05 -11.26 2.73
CA SER A 34 3.33 -12.68 3.01
C SER A 34 3.62 -13.51 1.75
N PRO A 35 2.89 -13.36 0.63
CA PRO A 35 3.19 -14.13 -0.57
C PRO A 35 4.56 -13.78 -1.18
N ALA A 36 4.97 -12.50 -1.10
CA ALA A 36 6.25 -12.05 -1.64
C ALA A 36 7.46 -12.57 -0.83
N LEU A 37 7.28 -12.95 0.44
CA LEU A 37 8.36 -13.50 1.26
C LEU A 37 8.88 -14.85 0.73
N THR A 38 8.10 -15.56 -0.09
CA THR A 38 8.54 -16.81 -0.75
C THR A 38 9.41 -16.57 -1.97
N VAL A 39 9.48 -15.32 -2.45
CA VAL A 39 10.32 -14.89 -3.57
C VAL A 39 11.73 -14.55 -3.06
N ALA A 40 12.73 -14.81 -3.90
CA ALA A 40 14.13 -14.49 -3.63
C ALA A 40 14.28 -13.01 -3.25
N GLU A 41 15.20 -12.74 -2.32
CA GLU A 41 15.46 -11.38 -1.81
C GLU A 41 15.95 -10.44 -2.92
N GLY A 42 15.92 -9.13 -2.66
CA GLY A 42 16.34 -8.11 -3.61
C GLY A 42 15.21 -7.66 -4.53
N LEU A 43 15.54 -7.35 -5.78
CA LEU A 43 14.60 -6.86 -6.77
C LEU A 43 13.42 -7.82 -7.05
N PRO A 44 13.60 -9.16 -7.13
CA PRO A 44 12.48 -10.07 -7.38
C PRO A 44 11.38 -9.98 -6.31
N ARG A 45 11.74 -9.88 -5.02
CA ARG A 45 10.78 -9.69 -3.93
C ARG A 45 10.10 -8.33 -3.96
N LEU A 46 10.82 -7.27 -4.32
CA LEU A 46 10.25 -5.93 -4.50
C LEU A 46 9.21 -5.93 -5.64
N GLU A 47 9.56 -6.48 -6.81
CA GLU A 47 8.66 -6.60 -7.96
C GLU A 47 7.40 -7.42 -7.61
N ALA A 48 7.56 -8.55 -6.92
CA ALA A 48 6.44 -9.37 -6.46
C ALA A 48 5.54 -8.60 -5.47
N THR A 49 6.13 -7.85 -4.54
CA THR A 49 5.39 -7.03 -3.57
C THR A 49 4.58 -5.95 -4.28
N ILE A 50 5.17 -5.25 -5.26
CA ILE A 50 4.48 -4.22 -6.05
C ILE A 50 3.34 -4.82 -6.87
N ALA A 51 3.57 -5.97 -7.53
CA ALA A 51 2.54 -6.65 -8.32
C ALA A 51 1.34 -7.08 -7.47
N ASN A 52 1.60 -7.62 -6.26
CA ASN A 52 0.55 -7.95 -5.31
C ASN A 52 -0.20 -6.69 -4.85
N TRP A 53 0.51 -5.59 -4.62
CA TRP A 53 -0.08 -4.33 -4.18
C TRP A 53 -0.99 -3.70 -5.24
N LEU A 54 -0.58 -3.69 -6.51
CA LEU A 54 -1.43 -3.24 -7.61
C LEU A 54 -2.66 -4.15 -7.77
N THR A 55 -2.49 -5.46 -7.62
CA THR A 55 -3.62 -6.41 -7.64
C THR A 55 -4.59 -6.19 -6.48
N TRP A 56 -4.07 -5.86 -5.31
CA TRP A 56 -4.89 -5.48 -4.15
C TRP A 56 -5.68 -4.18 -4.42
N ALA A 57 -5.06 -3.18 -5.06
CA ALA A 57 -5.67 -1.88 -5.34
C ALA A 57 -6.91 -1.97 -6.25
N SER A 58 -6.95 -2.92 -7.19
CA SER A 58 -8.03 -3.04 -8.18
C SER A 58 -9.28 -3.77 -7.67
N ARG A 59 -9.26 -4.33 -6.44
CA ARG A 59 -10.35 -5.20 -5.94
C ARG A 59 -11.65 -4.44 -5.60
N PRO A 60 -12.84 -4.92 -6.05
CA PRO A 60 -14.13 -4.28 -5.77
C PRO A 60 -14.63 -4.26 -4.32
N THR A 61 -14.37 -5.30 -3.50
CA THR A 61 -14.46 -5.46 -2.01
C THR A 61 -14.81 -6.92 -1.66
N ALA A 62 -14.58 -7.48 -0.45
CA ALA A 62 -14.15 -6.96 0.87
C ALA A 62 -12.82 -7.61 1.28
N LEU A 63 -11.69 -6.98 1.59
CA LEU A 63 -11.34 -5.65 2.13
C LEU A 63 -10.19 -5.02 1.32
N GLY A 64 -10.28 -5.04 -0.02
CA GLY A 64 -9.31 -4.41 -0.91
C GLY A 64 -9.19 -2.89 -0.74
N GLY A 65 -8.06 -2.31 -1.15
CA GLY A 65 -7.40 -1.08 -0.62
C GLY A 65 -8.13 0.26 -0.67
N ALA A 66 -9.38 0.31 -1.10
CA ALA A 66 -10.18 1.54 -1.11
C ALA A 66 -10.42 2.15 0.28
N PRO A 67 -10.68 1.38 1.36
CA PRO A 67 -10.99 1.98 2.66
C PRO A 67 -9.80 2.67 3.34
N LEU A 68 -8.58 2.11 3.25
CA LEU A 68 -7.40 2.75 3.84
C LEU A 68 -7.02 4.01 3.06
N LEU A 69 -7.02 3.94 1.73
CA LEU A 69 -6.68 5.10 0.90
C LEU A 69 -7.74 6.21 1.02
N ALA A 70 -9.03 5.87 1.00
CA ALA A 70 -10.09 6.85 1.28
C ALA A 70 -9.92 7.47 2.67
N GLY A 71 -9.53 6.66 3.67
CA GLY A 71 -9.24 7.15 5.01
C GLY A 71 -8.14 8.21 5.05
N PHE A 72 -7.08 8.07 4.24
CA PHE A 72 -6.04 9.10 4.18
C PHE A 72 -6.56 10.47 3.76
N PHE A 73 -7.52 10.52 2.82
CA PHE A 73 -8.11 11.79 2.37
C PHE A 73 -9.27 12.26 3.27
N GLU A 74 -10.00 11.35 3.91
CA GLU A 74 -11.13 11.73 4.77
C GLU A 74 -10.66 12.29 6.12
N PHE A 75 -9.50 11.84 6.61
CA PHE A 75 -8.99 12.14 7.95
C PHE A 75 -7.67 12.93 7.96
N ASP A 76 -7.20 13.49 6.83
CA ASP A 76 -5.93 14.23 6.76
C ASP A 76 -5.87 15.45 7.71
N ASP A 77 -6.93 16.25 7.71
CA ASP A 77 -7.08 17.47 8.52
C ASP A 77 -7.81 17.22 9.87
N ARG A 78 -8.09 15.95 10.21
CA ARG A 78 -8.87 15.58 11.40
C ARG A 78 -7.99 14.90 12.45
N GLU A 79 -7.55 15.68 13.44
CA GLU A 79 -6.85 15.12 14.59
C GLU A 79 -7.70 14.07 15.33
N GLY A 80 -7.05 12.99 15.77
CA GLY A 80 -7.67 11.96 16.59
C GLY A 80 -7.28 10.53 16.24
N SER A 81 -7.74 9.61 17.09
CA SER A 81 -7.25 8.22 17.10
C SER A 81 -7.45 7.41 15.81
N VAL A 82 -8.41 7.79 14.95
CA VAL A 82 -8.61 7.17 13.63
C VAL A 82 -7.51 7.59 12.67
N ARG A 83 -7.19 8.89 12.62
CA ARG A 83 -6.06 9.43 11.85
C ARG A 83 -4.74 8.82 12.32
N ASP A 84 -4.53 8.72 13.62
CA ASP A 84 -3.32 8.09 14.19
C ASP A 84 -3.16 6.64 13.72
N SER A 85 -4.25 5.87 13.71
CA SER A 85 -4.24 4.49 13.23
C SER A 85 -3.94 4.37 11.73
N LEU A 86 -4.47 5.30 10.92
CA LEU A 86 -4.13 5.38 9.49
C LEU A 86 -2.67 5.74 9.29
N LEU A 87 -2.17 6.75 10.02
CA LEU A 87 -0.78 7.19 9.96
C LEU A 87 0.18 6.04 10.32
N GLU A 88 -0.11 5.28 11.37
CA GLU A 88 0.68 4.10 11.75
C GLU A 88 0.76 3.07 10.62
N GLU A 89 -0.35 2.73 9.97
CA GLU A 89 -0.34 1.78 8.84
C GLU A 89 0.38 2.35 7.61
N GLY A 90 0.24 3.64 7.33
CA GLY A 90 0.97 4.33 6.27
C GLY A 90 2.48 4.32 6.49
N ILE A 91 2.94 4.69 7.69
CA ILE A 91 4.35 4.63 8.09
C ILE A 91 4.87 3.20 8.01
N ARG A 92 4.10 2.22 8.50
CA ARG A 92 4.48 0.80 8.45
C ARG A 92 4.70 0.34 7.01
N TRP A 93 3.81 0.73 6.10
CA TRP A 93 3.90 0.37 4.70
C TRP A 93 5.09 1.02 3.99
N CYS A 94 5.26 2.34 4.12
CA CYS A 94 6.41 3.05 3.54
C CYS A 94 7.73 2.53 4.10
N THR A 95 7.78 2.18 5.39
CA THR A 95 8.97 1.55 6.01
C THR A 95 9.29 0.20 5.39
N HIS A 96 8.28 -0.64 5.16
CA HIS A 96 8.49 -1.93 4.52
C HIS A 96 9.00 -1.79 3.07
N LEU A 97 8.41 -0.90 2.28
CA LEU A 97 8.89 -0.63 0.92
C LEU A 97 10.34 -0.14 0.90
N ARG A 98 10.69 0.80 1.80
CA ARG A 98 12.08 1.28 1.92
C ARG A 98 13.04 0.16 2.25
N GLN A 99 12.68 -0.75 3.16
CA GLN A 99 13.49 -1.92 3.47
C GLN A 99 13.75 -2.80 2.24
N LEU A 100 12.72 -3.06 1.42
CA LEU A 100 12.86 -3.84 0.19
C LEU A 100 13.78 -3.14 -0.83
N VAL A 101 13.67 -1.82 -0.98
CA VAL A 101 14.54 -1.03 -1.84
C VAL A 101 15.99 -1.06 -1.34
N THR A 102 16.21 -0.87 -0.04
CA THR A 102 17.55 -0.97 0.58
C THR A 102 18.15 -2.37 0.41
N GLN A 103 17.34 -3.43 0.48
CA GLN A 103 17.79 -4.80 0.20
C GLN A 103 18.22 -4.96 -1.26
N ALA A 104 17.45 -4.46 -2.22
CA ALA A 104 17.82 -4.47 -3.64
C ALA A 104 19.12 -3.69 -3.92
N ILE A 105 19.37 -2.59 -3.19
CA ILE A 105 20.65 -1.86 -3.25
C ILE A 105 21.79 -2.72 -2.68
N ALA A 106 21.61 -3.32 -1.51
CA ALA A 106 22.63 -4.15 -0.86
C ALA A 106 22.99 -5.40 -1.66
N MET A 107 22.06 -5.89 -2.49
CA MET A 107 22.24 -7.03 -3.39
C MET A 107 22.73 -6.63 -4.79
N ASP A 108 23.02 -5.34 -5.01
CA ASP A 108 23.53 -4.80 -6.27
C ASP A 108 22.55 -4.89 -7.47
N ASP A 109 21.26 -5.15 -7.21
CA ASP A 109 20.20 -5.03 -8.21
C ASP A 109 19.96 -3.57 -8.61
N PHE A 110 20.11 -2.67 -7.64
CA PHE A 110 19.99 -1.22 -7.80
C PHE A 110 21.32 -0.51 -7.60
N ARG A 111 21.42 0.70 -8.18
CA ARG A 111 22.60 1.56 -8.00
C ARG A 111 22.82 1.91 -6.52
N GLN A 112 24.08 1.96 -6.11
CA GLN A 112 24.48 2.19 -4.70
C GLN A 112 24.12 3.58 -4.17
N ASP A 113 23.93 4.55 -5.07
CA ASP A 113 23.54 5.94 -4.76
C ASP A 113 22.02 6.18 -4.90
N LEU A 114 21.21 5.12 -5.00
CA LEU A 114 19.76 5.25 -5.08
C LEU A 114 19.20 5.78 -3.75
N ASP A 115 18.48 6.90 -3.82
CA ASP A 115 17.66 7.39 -2.72
C ASP A 115 16.38 6.53 -2.59
N ALA A 116 16.33 5.71 -1.53
CA ALA A 116 15.21 4.82 -1.26
C ALA A 116 13.93 5.59 -0.85
N GLU A 117 14.03 6.75 -0.22
CA GLU A 117 12.88 7.58 0.14
C GLU A 117 12.21 8.11 -1.12
N GLN A 118 13.01 8.67 -2.03
CA GLN A 118 12.52 9.20 -3.30
C GLN A 118 11.89 8.10 -4.17
N PHE A 119 12.50 6.91 -4.23
CA PHE A 119 11.92 5.77 -4.95
C PHE A 119 10.54 5.40 -4.39
N VAL A 120 10.40 5.29 -3.07
CA VAL A 120 9.14 4.93 -2.43
C VAL A 120 8.09 6.03 -2.61
N PHE A 121 8.48 7.31 -2.56
CA PHE A 121 7.59 8.43 -2.86
C PHE A 121 6.99 8.33 -4.27
N GLU A 122 7.83 8.13 -5.29
CA GLU A 122 7.37 7.97 -6.69
C GLU A 122 6.46 6.74 -6.85
N LEU A 123 6.83 5.62 -6.23
CA LEU A 123 6.03 4.40 -6.27
C LEU A 123 4.64 4.59 -5.62
N CYS A 124 4.56 5.29 -4.49
CA CYS A 124 3.29 5.65 -3.87
C CYS A 124 2.46 6.59 -4.77
N GLY A 125 3.09 7.55 -5.45
CA GLY A 125 2.41 8.40 -6.43
C GLY A 125 1.79 7.62 -7.57
N ILE A 126 2.52 6.66 -8.14
CA ILE A 126 2.01 5.74 -9.16
C ILE A 126 0.83 4.94 -8.61
N TYR A 127 0.95 4.40 -7.41
CA TYR A 127 -0.12 3.64 -6.77
C TYR A 127 -1.40 4.47 -6.55
N PHE A 128 -1.29 5.70 -6.05
CA PHE A 128 -2.45 6.56 -5.82
C PHE A 128 -3.15 6.94 -7.13
N SER A 129 -2.38 7.29 -8.16
CA SER A 129 -2.93 7.55 -9.49
C SER A 129 -3.64 6.31 -10.04
N PHE A 130 -2.99 5.14 -9.96
CA PHE A 130 -3.58 3.88 -10.42
C PHE A 130 -4.88 3.56 -9.69
N HIS A 131 -4.90 3.69 -8.35
CA HIS A 131 -6.08 3.38 -7.56
C HIS A 131 -7.29 4.22 -8.00
N VAL A 132 -7.11 5.54 -8.13
CA VAL A 132 -8.20 6.44 -8.54
C VAL A 132 -8.67 6.12 -9.96
N SER A 133 -7.73 5.94 -10.90
CA SER A 133 -8.06 5.60 -12.29
C SER A 133 -8.83 4.27 -12.40
N GLU A 134 -8.38 3.24 -11.70
CA GLU A 134 -8.98 1.90 -11.74
C GLU A 134 -10.34 1.86 -11.02
N ARG A 135 -10.44 2.45 -9.82
CA ARG A 135 -11.60 2.26 -8.94
C ARG A 135 -12.68 3.33 -9.13
N PHE A 136 -12.27 4.58 -9.25
CA PHE A 136 -13.20 5.70 -9.39
C PHE A 136 -13.51 5.98 -10.85
N MET A 137 -12.48 6.19 -11.69
CA MET A 137 -12.68 6.48 -13.11
C MET A 137 -13.07 5.24 -13.93
N ARG A 138 -12.78 4.03 -13.43
CA ARG A 138 -13.03 2.75 -14.11
C ARG A 138 -12.33 2.66 -15.47
N ASP A 139 -11.13 3.23 -15.54
CA ASP A 139 -10.30 3.19 -16.74
C ASP A 139 -9.63 1.82 -16.88
N SER A 140 -10.08 1.05 -17.87
CA SER A 140 -9.53 -0.28 -18.19
C SER A 140 -8.08 -0.26 -18.66
N GLY A 141 -7.56 0.89 -19.09
CA GLY A 141 -6.15 1.09 -19.46
C GLY A 141 -5.24 1.37 -18.27
N SER A 142 -5.79 1.73 -17.10
CA SER A 142 -5.01 2.24 -15.97
C SER A 142 -3.98 1.25 -15.43
N ARG A 143 -4.28 -0.06 -15.47
CA ARG A 143 -3.35 -1.14 -15.13
C ARG A 143 -2.10 -1.10 -16.00
N GLY A 144 -2.26 -0.88 -17.31
CA GLY A 144 -1.14 -0.80 -18.25
C GLY A 144 -0.24 0.41 -17.97
N PHE A 145 -0.84 1.57 -17.69
CA PHE A 145 -0.10 2.77 -17.32
C PHE A 145 0.67 2.60 -16.01
N ALA A 146 0.05 1.97 -15.01
CA ALA A 146 0.71 1.70 -13.73
C ALA A 146 1.90 0.74 -13.87
N THR A 147 1.74 -0.35 -14.61
CA THR A 147 2.82 -1.30 -14.88
C THR A 147 3.99 -0.62 -15.60
N LEU A 148 3.72 0.13 -16.68
CA LEU A 148 4.77 0.85 -17.41
C LEU A 148 5.50 1.86 -16.53
N ALA A 149 4.78 2.61 -15.69
CA ALA A 149 5.37 3.59 -14.79
C ALA A 149 6.29 2.92 -13.74
N VAL A 150 5.88 1.77 -13.19
CA VAL A 150 6.71 0.97 -12.28
C VAL A 150 7.94 0.43 -13.00
N GLU A 151 7.79 -0.12 -14.21
CA GLU A 151 8.90 -0.65 -15.00
C GLU A 151 9.95 0.43 -15.28
N GLU A 152 9.53 1.63 -15.69
CA GLU A 152 10.44 2.74 -15.94
C GLU A 152 11.05 3.29 -14.62
N LEU A 153 10.33 3.27 -13.50
CA LEU A 153 10.91 3.57 -12.18
C LEU A 153 12.02 2.58 -11.81
N ILE A 154 11.78 1.28 -11.95
CA ILE A 154 12.76 0.21 -11.69
C ILE A 154 13.95 0.33 -12.63
N LYS A 155 13.72 0.53 -13.94
CA LYS A 155 14.77 0.67 -14.94
C LYS A 155 15.69 1.85 -14.67
N ARG A 156 15.15 2.99 -14.21
CA ARG A 156 15.97 4.13 -13.76
C ARG A 156 16.81 3.77 -12.54
N ALA A 157 16.29 2.95 -11.63
CA ALA A 157 16.95 2.50 -10.40
C ALA A 157 18.05 1.44 -10.61
N ARG A 158 17.98 0.67 -11.69
CA ARG A 158 18.95 -0.38 -12.01
C ARG A 158 20.36 0.18 -12.23
N ARG A 159 21.33 -0.66 -11.88
CA ARG A 159 22.74 -0.47 -12.23
C ARG A 159 22.87 -0.44 -13.76
N ARG A 160 23.67 0.48 -14.29
CA ARG A 160 24.03 0.53 -15.72
C ARG A 160 24.99 -0.59 -16.08
#